data_AF-A0A359CBV8-F1
#
_entry.id   AF-A0A359CBV8-F1
#
_cell.length_a   1.000
_cell.length_b   1.000
_cell.length_c   1.000
_cell.angle_alpha   90.00
_cell.angle_beta   90.00
_cell.angle_gamma   90.00
#
_symmetry.space_group_name_H-M   'P 1'
#
loop_
_entity.id
_entity.type
_entity.pdbx_description
1 polymer ?
#
loop_
_entity_poly.entity_id
_entity_poly.type
_entity_poly.pdbx_seq_one_letter_code
_entity_poly.pdbx_strand_id
1 'polypeptide(L)' 'MAIVQLATQYGRYGYRRVTGLLRETGWRVNKKRVERIWRQNGLMVPARQPKRGRLWLNDGSCIRLR' A
#
# COMPACT_ATOMS: atom_id res chain seq x y z
N MET A 1 17.59 7.66 2.18
CA MET A 1 17.60 6.19 1.92
C MET A 1 16.61 5.88 0.80
N ALA A 2 17.05 5.25 -0.29
CA ALA A 2 16.22 4.99 -1.49
C ALA A 2 14.90 4.24 -1.20
N ILE A 3 14.88 3.35 -0.20
CA ILE A 3 13.67 2.61 0.22
C ILE A 3 12.59 3.54 0.75
N VAL A 4 12.95 4.50 1.62
CA VAL A 4 12.00 5.44 2.22
C VAL A 4 11.45 6.39 1.15
N GLN A 5 12.32 6.87 0.24
CA GLN A 5 11.89 7.72 -0.88
C GLN A 5 10.88 7.00 -1.79
N LEU A 6 11.14 5.74 -2.15
CA LEU A 6 10.19 4.93 -2.91
C LEU A 6 8.90 4.65 -2.14
N ALA A 7 8.97 4.43 -0.83
CA ALA A 7 7.79 4.24 -0.01
C ALA A 7 6.93 5.51 0.09
N THR A 8 7.55 6.68 0.18
CA THR A 8 6.83 7.97 0.20
C THR A 8 6.25 8.31 -1.17
N GLN A 9 7.02 8.11 -2.25
CA GLN A 9 6.56 8.34 -3.63
C GLN A 9 5.42 7.39 -4.01
N TYR A 10 5.51 6.13 -3.60
CA TYR A 10 4.53 5.09 -3.88
C TYR A 10 3.88 4.59 -2.58
N GLY A 11 3.12 5.45 -1.89
CA GLY A 11 2.53 5.15 -0.57
C GLY A 11 1.65 3.90 -0.48
N ARG A 12 1.14 3.37 -1.61
CA ARG A 12 0.39 2.09 -1.65
C ARG A 12 1.25 0.86 -1.87
N TYR A 13 2.53 1.04 -2.15
CA TYR A 13 3.43 -0.06 -2.46
C TYR A 13 3.99 -0.59 -1.15
N GLY A 14 3.79 -1.88 -0.90
CA GLY A 14 4.46 -2.57 0.18
C GLY A 14 5.90 -2.93 -0.18
N TYR A 15 6.64 -3.42 0.81
CA TYR A 15 8.03 -3.85 0.67
C TYR A 15 8.27 -4.81 -0.51
N ARG A 16 7.28 -5.65 -0.87
CA ARG A 16 7.36 -6.57 -2.03
C ARG A 16 7.50 -5.83 -3.36
N ARG A 17 6.68 -4.79 -3.60
CA ARG A 17 6.74 -3.98 -4.83
C ARG A 17 7.99 -3.11 -4.87
N VAL A 18 8.34 -2.50 -3.74
CA VAL A 18 9.57 -1.69 -3.63
C VAL A 18 10.82 -2.55 -3.88
N THR A 19 10.83 -3.81 -3.44
CA THR A 19 11.93 -4.75 -3.77
C THR A 19 12.04 -5.01 -5.28
N GLY A 20 10.91 -5.06 -6.01
CA GLY A 20 10.90 -5.18 -7.47
C GLY A 20 11.49 -3.96 -8.15
N LEU A 21 11.00 -2.76 -7.80
CA LEU A 21 11.52 -1.49 -8.31
C LEU A 21 13.03 -1.35 -8.08
N LEU A 22 13.51 -1.70 -6.90
CA LEU A 22 14.94 -1.65 -6.60
C LEU A 22 15.73 -2.57 -7.52
N ARG A 23 15.24 -3.79 -7.78
CA ARG A 23 15.89 -4.73 -8.71
C ARG A 23 15.89 -4.23 -10.16
N GLU A 24 14.78 -3.63 -10.61
CA GLU A 24 14.68 -3.02 -11.94
C GLU A 24 15.68 -1.86 -12.10
N THR A 25 15.90 -1.07 -11.05
CA THR A 25 16.93 -0.01 -11.02
C THR A 25 18.37 -0.54 -10.84
N GLY A 26 18.59 -1.85 -10.92
CA GLY A 26 19.92 -2.47 -10.79
C GLY A 26 20.39 -2.72 -9.35
N TRP A 27 19.59 -2.38 -8.34
CA TRP A 27 19.92 -2.63 -6.94
C TRP A 27 19.63 -4.08 -6.54
N ARG A 28 20.70 -4.86 -6.30
CA ARG A 28 20.61 -6.22 -5.75
C ARG A 28 20.37 -6.21 -4.23
N VAL A 29 19.14 -5.95 -3.83
CA VAL A 29 18.73 -6.01 -2.42
C VAL A 29 17.95 -7.29 -2.08
N ASN A 30 18.21 -7.86 -0.90
CA ASN A 30 17.43 -8.96 -0.37
C ASN A 30 16.06 -8.44 0.13
N LYS A 31 14.99 -9.12 -0.27
CA LYS A 31 13.62 -8.87 0.19
C LYS A 31 13.52 -8.81 1.73
N LYS A 32 14.25 -9.67 2.45
CA LYS A 32 14.28 -9.69 3.92
C LYS A 32 14.85 -8.39 4.52
N ARG A 33 15.86 -7.80 3.85
CA ARG A 33 16.46 -6.53 4.28
C ARG A 33 15.48 -5.38 4.10
N VAL A 34 14.79 -5.34 2.95
CA VAL A 34 13.76 -4.33 2.69
C VAL A 34 12.64 -4.46 3.72
N GLU A 35 12.16 -5.67 4.01
CA GLU A 35 11.13 -5.92 5.03
C GLU A 35 11.56 -5.44 6.43
N ARG A 36 12.81 -5.73 6.83
CA ARG A 36 13.33 -5.28 8.14
C ARG A 36 13.36 -3.76 8.23
N ILE A 37 13.91 -3.09 7.22
CA ILE A 37 13.93 -1.62 7.14
C ILE A 37 12.49 -1.08 7.15
N TRP A 38 11.57 -1.72 6.44
CA TRP A 38 10.15 -1.35 6.40
C TRP A 38 9.51 -1.35 7.79
N ARG A 39 9.71 -2.43 8.56
CA ARG A 39 9.21 -2.56 9.94
C ARG A 39 9.88 -1.56 10.88
N GLN A 40 11.20 -1.38 10.78
CA GLN A 40 11.95 -0.43 11.61
C GLN A 40 11.55 1.02 11.36
N ASN A 41 11.17 1.37 10.14
CA ASN A 41 10.73 2.72 9.77
C ASN A 41 9.22 2.93 9.99
N GLY A 42 8.49 1.94 10.53
CA GLY A 42 7.05 2.05 10.78
C GLY A 42 6.22 2.25 9.49
N LEU A 43 6.75 1.86 8.33
CA LEU A 43 6.07 2.05 7.06
C LEU A 43 4.85 1.13 7.00
N MET A 44 3.66 1.72 6.96
CA MET A 44 2.40 0.98 6.81
C MET A 44 1.82 1.24 5.43
N VAL A 45 1.39 0.17 4.74
CA VAL A 45 0.59 0.34 3.52
C VAL A 45 -0.82 0.71 3.94
N PRO A 46 -1.39 1.82 3.46
CA PRO A 46 -2.76 2.19 3.75
C PRO A 46 -3.71 1.05 3.37
N ALA A 47 -4.62 0.70 4.27
CA ALA A 47 -5.68 -0.24 3.94
C ALA A 47 -6.48 0.28 2.74
N ARG A 48 -6.92 -0.63 1.88
CA ARG A 48 -7.82 -0.27 0.79
C ARG A 48 -9.09 0.31 1.42
N GLN A 49 -9.47 1.52 1.02
CA GLN A 49 -10.73 2.10 1.46
C GLN A 49 -11.87 1.14 1.05
N PRO A 50 -12.69 0.67 2.01
CA PRO A 50 -13.79 -0.23 1.70
C PRO A 50 -14.77 0.48 0.76
N LYS A 51 -15.42 -0.31 -0.10
CA LYS A 51 -16.51 0.24 -0.93
C LYS A 51 -17.61 0.73 0.01
N ARG A 52 -18.15 1.91 -0.29
CA ARG A 52 -19.29 2.47 0.46
C ARG A 52 -20.43 1.45 0.49
N GLY A 53 -20.96 1.21 1.68
CA GLY A 53 -22.09 0.32 1.91
C GLY A 53 -23.30 0.74 1.07
N ARG A 54 -24.06 -0.25 0.63
CA ARG A 54 -25.35 -0.04 -0.03
C ARG A 54 -26.41 0.03 1.07
N LEU A 55 -27.16 1.12 1.12
CA LEU A 55 -28.33 1.24 1.97
C LEU A 55 -29.56 0.86 1.13
N TRP A 56 -30.33 -0.09 1.64
CA TRP A 56 -31.64 -0.43 1.11
C TRP A 56 -32.68 0.32 1.93
N LEU A 57 -33.50 1.10 1.26
CA LEU A 57 -34.62 1.80 1.86
C LEU A 57 -35.89 0.93 1.75
N ASN A 58 -36.83 1.12 2.67
CA ASN A 58 -38.05 0.31 2.75
C ASN A 58 -38.99 0.49 1.54
N ASP A 59 -38.77 1.53 0.73
CA ASP A 59 -39.44 1.79 -0.55
C ASP A 59 -38.83 1.00 -1.72
N GLY A 60 -37.84 0.13 -1.47
CA GLY A 60 -37.14 -0.66 -2.47
C GLY A 60 -36.01 0.09 -3.17
N SER A 61 -35.78 1.35 -2.83
CA SER A 61 -34.70 2.13 -3.41
C SER A 61 -33.35 1.77 -2.78
N CYS A 62 -32.28 1.89 -3.57
CA CYS A 62 -30.92 1.51 -3.18
C CYS A 62 -29.98 2.71 -3.38
N ILE A 63 -29.41 3.21 -2.28
CA ILE A 63 -28.47 4.34 -2.30
C ILE A 63 -27.08 3.96 -1.77
N ARG A 64 -26.04 4.68 -2.18
CA ARG A 64 -24.70 4.59 -1.57
C ARG A 64 -24.51 5.74 -0.59
N LEU A 65 -23.97 5.43 0.59
CA LEU A 65 -23.61 6.46 1.58
C LEU A 65 -22.65 7.50 0.95
N ARG A 66 -22.98 8.79 1.09
CA ARG A 66 -22.20 9.91 0.53
C ARG A 66 -20.99 10.26 1.39
#